data_AF-A0A7J2R3J3-F1
#
_entry.id   AF-A0A7J2R3J3-F1
#
_cell.length_a   1.000
_cell.length_b   1.000
_cell.length_c   1.000
_cell.angle_alpha   90.00
_cell.angle_beta   90.00
_cell.angle_gamma   90.00
#
_symmetry.space_group_name_H-M   'P 1'
#
loop_
_entity.id
_entity.type
_entity.pdbx_description
1 polymer ?
#
loop_
_entity_poly.entity_id
_entity_poly.type
_entity_poly.pdbx_seq_one_letter_code
_entity_poly.pdbx_strand_id
1 'polypeptide(L)'
;MKILLIHSDGVEVVKNKEATSNPQEFPQEVIKMDGLILIAFVSVEDQDTYDTDLIAKQGAEVIEDAIIQITNFPEKIREKNEEIRDHNKEIENGKIKGKKRKLVELIKDRSIYHVDKILVYPWAHLSKFLSNESNAMEVCPKIANLLEKKGIEARFSPFGWYKSFKINCIGHEVAEMFRDVKLGIKPEEQVKNSVFKVITPSGKELEIKLDEENNILPLDEIYLQDFYLFLKSELGSRTVDKAIEPAHIKVMKEFELLDVDKNSDKGILRWYTKGMIMKNLIKNFIEDRVIDFGAILIETPIMYTVKNKKLTAQTARFPARSYWLESGKNRFLLRYASDFLLFDLF
;
A
#
# COMPACT_ATOMS: atom_id res chain seq x y z
N MET A 1 -3.72 8.10 -3.33
CA MET A 1 -4.10 8.44 -4.71
C MET A 1 -5.20 7.51 -5.21
N LYS A 2 -6.24 8.04 -5.86
CA LYS A 2 -7.29 7.21 -6.49
C LYS A 2 -7.16 7.27 -8.01
N ILE A 3 -7.34 6.13 -8.67
CA ILE A 3 -7.31 6.03 -10.13
C ILE A 3 -8.57 5.31 -10.62
N LEU A 4 -9.28 5.93 -11.56
CA LEU A 4 -10.30 5.28 -12.38
C LEU A 4 -9.73 5.07 -13.78
N LEU A 5 -9.69 3.82 -14.22
CA LEU A 5 -9.18 3.41 -15.51
C LEU A 5 -10.36 3.05 -16.41
N ILE A 6 -10.42 3.68 -17.58
CA ILE A 6 -11.44 3.41 -18.60
C ILE A 6 -10.75 3.07 -19.91
N HIS A 7 -11.02 1.88 -20.44
CA HIS A 7 -10.56 1.45 -21.75
C HIS A 7 -11.53 1.92 -22.83
N SER A 8 -11.05 2.83 -23.68
CA SER A 8 -11.87 3.62 -24.59
C SER A 8 -11.37 3.50 -26.02
N ASP A 9 -12.29 3.49 -26.98
CA ASP A 9 -11.99 3.69 -28.40
C ASP A 9 -11.81 5.19 -28.67
N GLY A 10 -10.56 5.61 -28.68
CA GLY A 10 -10.15 7.00 -28.79
C GLY A 10 -10.48 7.85 -27.57
N VAL A 11 -9.93 9.06 -27.55
CA VAL A 11 -10.26 10.12 -26.60
C VAL A 11 -10.00 11.48 -27.21
N GLU A 12 -10.88 12.43 -26.88
CA GLU A 12 -10.71 13.84 -27.21
C GLU A 12 -10.89 14.67 -25.95
N VAL A 13 -9.97 15.60 -25.68
CA VAL A 13 -10.02 16.54 -24.56
C VAL A 13 -9.76 17.94 -25.09
N VAL A 14 -10.63 18.88 -24.74
CA VAL A 14 -10.52 20.29 -25.08
C VAL A 14 -10.39 21.10 -23.79
N LYS A 15 -9.27 21.83 -23.68
CA LYS A 15 -8.97 22.73 -22.57
C LYS A 15 -9.84 23.98 -22.69
N ASN A 16 -10.57 24.32 -21.63
CA ASN A 16 -11.44 25.49 -21.56
C ASN A 16 -10.85 26.54 -20.61
N LYS A 17 -11.55 26.88 -19.52
CA LYS A 17 -11.15 27.90 -18.55
C LYS A 17 -10.32 27.33 -17.40
N GLU A 18 -9.60 28.20 -16.71
CA GLU A 18 -8.90 27.90 -15.47
C GLU A 18 -9.90 27.49 -14.37
N ALA A 19 -9.58 26.43 -13.64
CA ALA A 19 -10.37 25.90 -12.53
C ALA A 19 -9.72 26.17 -11.16
N THR A 20 -8.43 26.53 -11.14
CA THR A 20 -7.65 26.86 -9.94
C THR A 20 -6.94 28.20 -10.12
N SER A 21 -6.49 28.82 -9.03
CA SER A 21 -5.78 30.10 -9.07
C SER A 21 -4.40 30.02 -9.75
N ASN A 22 -3.77 28.84 -9.72
CA ASN A 22 -2.49 28.54 -10.35
C ASN A 22 -2.64 27.27 -11.19
N PRO A 23 -3.20 27.37 -12.41
CA PRO A 23 -3.34 26.23 -13.30
C PRO A 23 -2.00 25.85 -13.92
N GLN A 24 -1.86 24.59 -14.34
CA GLN A 24 -0.63 24.13 -15.00
C GLN A 24 -0.50 24.76 -16.39
N GLU A 25 0.67 25.31 -16.71
CA GLU A 25 0.98 25.78 -18.07
C GLU A 25 0.95 24.60 -19.05
N PHE A 26 0.17 24.74 -20.11
CA PHE A 26 0.01 23.70 -21.11
C PHE A 26 -0.35 24.31 -22.47
N PRO A 27 0.54 24.26 -23.47
CA PRO A 27 0.37 25.02 -24.71
C PRO A 27 -0.73 24.46 -25.62
N GLN A 28 -0.99 23.15 -25.56
CA GLN A 28 -1.98 22.50 -26.42
C GLN A 28 -3.40 22.77 -25.90
N GLU A 29 -4.30 23.18 -26.78
CA GLU A 29 -5.72 23.35 -26.44
C GLU A 29 -6.51 22.04 -26.59
N VAL A 30 -6.10 21.17 -27.52
CA VAL A 30 -6.79 19.92 -27.83
C VAL A 30 -5.83 18.76 -27.73
N ILE A 31 -6.24 17.71 -27.00
CA ILE A 31 -5.59 16.42 -26.94
C ILE A 31 -6.53 15.43 -27.62
N LYS A 32 -6.10 14.88 -28.76
CA LYS A 32 -6.82 13.82 -29.45
C LYS A 32 -5.91 12.60 -29.60
N MET A 33 -6.42 11.44 -29.26
CA MET A 33 -5.73 10.16 -29.39
C MET A 33 -6.70 9.16 -30.01
N ASP A 34 -6.28 8.51 -31.09
CA ASP A 34 -7.03 7.46 -31.78
C ASP A 34 -6.44 6.09 -31.44
N GLY A 35 -7.24 5.03 -31.54
CA GLY A 35 -6.89 3.66 -31.15
C GLY A 35 -7.48 3.24 -29.81
N LEU A 36 -6.99 2.15 -29.23
CA LEU A 36 -7.44 1.63 -27.95
C LEU A 36 -6.69 2.32 -26.80
N ILE A 37 -7.35 3.28 -26.16
CA ILE A 37 -6.76 4.17 -25.17
C ILE A 37 -7.18 3.76 -23.76
N LEU A 38 -6.21 3.54 -22.88
CA LEU A 38 -6.46 3.42 -21.45
C LEU A 38 -6.38 4.80 -20.80
N ILE A 39 -7.53 5.34 -20.39
CA ILE A 39 -7.60 6.65 -19.75
C ILE A 39 -7.53 6.45 -18.25
N ALA A 40 -6.48 6.98 -17.62
CA ALA A 40 -6.28 6.96 -16.18
C ALA A 40 -6.73 8.30 -15.58
N PHE A 41 -7.97 8.37 -15.08
CA PHE A 41 -8.44 9.50 -14.29
C PHE A 41 -7.83 9.44 -12.89
N VAL A 42 -7.02 10.43 -12.52
CA VAL A 42 -6.21 10.42 -11.29
C VAL A 42 -6.67 11.53 -10.33
N SER A 43 -7.02 11.16 -9.10
CA SER A 43 -7.12 12.08 -7.95
C SER A 43 -5.92 11.92 -7.04
N VAL A 44 -5.11 12.98 -6.92
CA VAL A 44 -4.02 13.07 -5.95
C VAL A 44 -4.57 13.52 -4.59
N GLU A 45 -4.27 12.76 -3.56
CA GLU A 45 -4.72 12.98 -2.19
C GLU A 45 -3.64 13.71 -1.37
N ASP A 46 -4.04 14.31 -0.24
CA ASP A 46 -3.16 15.07 0.66
C ASP A 46 -1.92 14.30 1.13
N GLN A 47 -2.05 13.01 1.43
CA GLN A 47 -0.94 12.15 1.81
C GLN A 47 0.08 11.92 0.68
N ASP A 48 -0.35 12.02 -0.58
CA ASP A 48 0.48 11.64 -1.73
C ASP A 48 1.58 12.67 -2.01
N THR A 49 1.40 13.92 -1.56
CA THR A 49 2.36 15.02 -1.77
C THR A 49 3.54 15.00 -0.80
N TYR A 50 3.60 14.00 0.09
CA TYR A 50 4.81 13.67 0.84
C TYR A 50 5.97 13.31 -0.09
N ASP A 51 5.72 12.41 -1.04
CA ASP A 51 6.71 11.95 -2.03
C ASP A 51 6.00 11.70 -3.37
N THR A 52 6.03 12.73 -4.22
CA THR A 52 5.37 12.70 -5.53
C THR A 52 6.06 11.75 -6.52
N ASP A 53 7.35 11.44 -6.32
CA ASP A 53 8.08 10.51 -7.18
C ASP A 53 7.69 9.06 -6.85
N LEU A 54 7.64 8.74 -5.55
CA LEU A 54 7.22 7.42 -5.08
C LEU A 54 5.76 7.13 -5.47
N ILE A 55 4.83 8.05 -5.22
CA ILE A 55 3.43 7.82 -5.57
C ILE A 55 3.21 7.75 -7.09
N ALA A 56 3.96 8.53 -7.88
CA ALA A 56 3.90 8.43 -9.34
C ALA A 56 4.43 7.08 -9.84
N LYS A 57 5.51 6.57 -9.24
CA LYS A 57 6.02 5.21 -9.52
C LYS A 57 4.99 4.14 -9.20
N GLN A 58 4.37 4.18 -8.02
CA GLN A 58 3.31 3.24 -7.64
C GLN A 58 2.07 3.37 -8.53
N GLY A 59 1.72 4.60 -8.93
CA GLY A 59 0.66 4.87 -9.89
C GLY A 59 0.92 4.24 -11.26
N ALA A 60 2.13 4.40 -11.78
CA ALA A 60 2.53 3.80 -13.04
C ALA A 60 2.55 2.25 -12.97
N GLU A 61 3.04 1.66 -11.87
CA GLU A 61 2.98 0.21 -11.62
C GLU A 61 1.52 -0.30 -11.68
N VAL A 62 0.57 0.40 -11.04
CA VAL A 62 -0.86 0.03 -11.04
C VAL A 62 -1.52 0.15 -12.42
N ILE A 63 -1.12 1.15 -13.21
CA ILE A 63 -1.60 1.31 -14.60
C ILE A 63 -1.03 0.17 -15.48
N GLU A 64 0.23 -0.19 -15.31
CA GLU A 64 0.86 -1.31 -16.02
C GLU A 64 0.17 -2.64 -15.70
N ASP A 65 -0.12 -2.92 -14.43
CA ASP A 65 -0.88 -4.10 -14.02
C ASP A 65 -2.26 -4.17 -14.70
N ALA A 66 -2.90 -3.02 -14.91
CA ALA A 66 -4.18 -2.95 -15.60
C ALA A 66 -4.06 -3.23 -17.11
N ILE A 67 -2.99 -2.79 -17.76
CA ILE A 67 -2.69 -3.12 -19.16
C ILE A 67 -2.47 -4.62 -19.30
N ILE A 68 -1.68 -5.22 -18.40
CA ILE A 68 -1.44 -6.67 -18.35
C ILE A 68 -2.77 -7.40 -18.12
N GLN A 69 -3.62 -6.90 -17.20
CA GLN A 69 -4.93 -7.48 -16.94
C GLN A 69 -5.83 -7.47 -18.18
N ILE A 70 -5.88 -6.36 -18.93
CA ILE A 70 -6.65 -6.26 -20.17
C ILE A 70 -6.09 -7.25 -21.19
N THR A 71 -4.78 -7.22 -21.42
CA THR A 71 -4.10 -8.00 -22.47
C THR A 71 -4.21 -9.51 -22.25
N ASN A 72 -4.08 -9.95 -21.00
CA ASN A 72 -4.12 -11.37 -20.64
C ASN A 72 -5.55 -11.89 -20.40
N PHE A 73 -6.57 -11.02 -20.42
CA PHE A 73 -7.94 -11.43 -20.13
C PHE A 73 -8.46 -12.55 -21.06
N PRO A 74 -8.23 -12.51 -22.38
CA PRO A 74 -8.65 -13.59 -23.28
C PRO A 74 -8.03 -14.95 -22.93
N GLU A 75 -6.73 -14.98 -22.60
CA GLU A 75 -6.07 -16.23 -22.20
C GLU A 75 -6.59 -16.73 -20.86
N LYS A 76 -6.85 -15.84 -19.89
CA LYS A 76 -7.46 -16.22 -18.62
C LYS A 76 -8.85 -16.86 -18.80
N ILE A 77 -9.65 -16.38 -19.75
CA ILE A 77 -10.94 -16.99 -20.08
C ILE A 77 -10.74 -18.34 -20.79
N ARG A 78 -9.72 -18.47 -21.64
CA ARG A 78 -9.37 -19.75 -22.27
C ARG A 78 -8.98 -20.81 -21.25
N GLU A 79 -8.06 -20.50 -20.34
CA GLU A 79 -7.63 -21.40 -19.24
C GLU A 79 -8.82 -21.83 -18.38
N LYS A 80 -9.66 -20.87 -17.97
CA LYS A 80 -10.88 -21.16 -17.21
C LYS A 80 -11.85 -22.07 -17.97
N ASN A 81 -11.96 -21.90 -19.28
CA ASN A 81 -12.78 -22.77 -20.12
C ASN A 81 -12.19 -24.17 -20.29
N GLU A 82 -10.86 -24.31 -20.30
CA GLU A 82 -10.19 -25.62 -20.27
C GLU A 82 -10.50 -26.35 -18.95
N GLU A 83 -10.38 -25.67 -17.80
CA GLU A 83 -10.76 -26.22 -16.48
C GLU A 83 -12.24 -26.66 -16.44
N ILE A 84 -13.14 -25.84 -17.01
CA ILE A 84 -14.58 -26.17 -17.12
C ILE A 84 -14.79 -27.43 -17.98
N ARG A 85 -14.06 -27.57 -19.09
CA ARG A 85 -14.15 -28.75 -19.96
C ARG A 85 -13.71 -30.00 -19.22
N ASP A 86 -12.60 -29.94 -18.50
CA ASP A 86 -12.10 -31.10 -17.76
C ASP A 86 -13.02 -31.47 -16.60
N HIS A 87 -13.52 -30.49 -15.84
CA HIS A 87 -14.55 -30.72 -14.83
C HIS A 87 -15.82 -31.37 -15.41
N ASN A 88 -16.27 -30.90 -16.58
CA ASN A 88 -17.45 -31.46 -17.24
C ASN A 88 -17.20 -32.91 -17.73
N LYS A 89 -16.01 -33.23 -18.22
CA LYS A 89 -15.62 -34.61 -18.58
C LYS A 89 -15.61 -35.53 -17.36
N GLU A 90 -15.16 -35.06 -16.20
CA GLU A 90 -15.16 -35.86 -14.97
C GLU A 90 -16.57 -36.16 -14.47
N ILE A 91 -17.51 -35.23 -14.66
CA ILE A 91 -18.94 -35.46 -14.40
C ILE A 91 -19.52 -36.48 -15.38
N GLU A 92 -19.21 -36.37 -16.68
CA GLU A 92 -19.65 -37.33 -17.69
C GLU A 92 -19.13 -38.75 -17.43
N ASN A 93 -17.88 -38.86 -16.97
CA ASN A 93 -17.24 -40.13 -16.61
C ASN A 93 -17.68 -40.66 -15.22
N GLY A 94 -18.59 -39.98 -14.53
CA GLY A 94 -19.14 -40.41 -13.23
C GLY A 94 -18.17 -40.33 -12.05
N LYS A 95 -16.99 -39.69 -12.21
CA LYS A 95 -16.00 -39.53 -11.14
C LYS A 95 -16.44 -38.50 -10.09
N ILE A 96 -17.22 -37.51 -10.51
CA ILE A 96 -17.71 -36.42 -9.65
C ILE A 96 -19.22 -36.28 -9.81
N LYS A 97 -19.97 -36.16 -8.70
CA LYS A 97 -21.40 -35.85 -8.71
C LYS A 97 -21.60 -34.34 -8.85
N GLY A 98 -22.32 -33.89 -9.88
CA GLY A 98 -22.60 -32.46 -10.08
C GLY A 98 -23.31 -32.16 -11.40
N LYS A 99 -23.62 -30.87 -11.63
CA LYS A 99 -24.13 -30.36 -12.91
C LYS A 99 -22.98 -29.80 -13.76
N LYS A 100 -23.07 -29.97 -15.08
CA LYS A 100 -22.13 -29.36 -16.03
C LYS A 100 -22.12 -27.84 -15.89
N ARG A 101 -20.92 -27.26 -15.94
CA ARG A 101 -20.70 -25.81 -15.97
C ARG A 101 -20.74 -25.31 -17.42
N LYS A 102 -21.30 -24.12 -17.64
CA LYS A 102 -21.29 -23.45 -18.95
C LYS A 102 -19.95 -22.78 -19.20
N LEU A 103 -19.50 -22.79 -20.46
CA LEU A 103 -18.31 -22.04 -20.88
C LEU A 103 -18.59 -20.53 -20.80
N VAL A 104 -17.53 -19.77 -20.59
CA VAL A 104 -17.55 -18.31 -20.55
C VAL A 104 -17.07 -17.80 -21.90
N GLU A 105 -17.86 -16.95 -22.54
CA GLU A 105 -17.50 -16.28 -23.79
C GLU A 105 -17.06 -14.83 -23.50
N LEU A 106 -16.16 -14.31 -24.33
CA LEU A 106 -15.76 -12.90 -24.26
C LEU A 106 -16.89 -12.03 -24.79
N ILE A 107 -17.12 -10.88 -24.16
CA ILE A 107 -18.11 -9.89 -24.62
C ILE A 107 -17.70 -9.27 -25.97
N LYS A 108 -16.40 -9.11 -26.20
CA LYS A 108 -15.83 -8.50 -27.41
C LYS A 108 -14.86 -9.44 -28.12
N ASP A 109 -14.50 -9.08 -29.35
CA ASP A 109 -13.45 -9.76 -30.09
C ASP A 109 -12.12 -9.68 -29.35
N ARG A 110 -11.34 -10.77 -29.43
CA ARG A 110 -10.03 -10.88 -28.79
C ARG A 110 -9.07 -9.78 -29.20
N SER A 111 -9.19 -9.25 -30.41
CA SER A 111 -8.38 -8.14 -30.92
C SER A 111 -8.56 -6.85 -30.11
N ILE A 112 -9.64 -6.69 -29.35
CA ILE A 112 -9.89 -5.47 -28.57
C ILE A 112 -9.19 -5.50 -27.20
N TYR A 113 -8.70 -6.66 -26.76
CA TYR A 113 -8.04 -6.81 -25.45
C TYR A 113 -6.54 -6.50 -25.56
N HIS A 114 -6.21 -5.25 -25.90
CA HIS A 114 -4.88 -4.67 -25.79
C HIS A 114 -5.02 -3.16 -25.60
N VAL A 115 -3.94 -2.49 -25.19
CA VAL A 115 -3.92 -1.03 -25.01
C VAL A 115 -2.83 -0.47 -25.91
N ASP A 116 -3.19 0.45 -26.79
CA ASP A 116 -2.24 1.11 -27.69
C ASP A 116 -1.51 2.24 -26.95
N LYS A 117 -2.26 3.07 -26.22
CA LYS A 117 -1.77 4.30 -25.61
C LYS A 117 -2.49 4.61 -24.31
N ILE A 118 -1.90 5.51 -23.52
CA ILE A 118 -2.42 5.90 -22.21
C ILE A 118 -2.65 7.41 -22.17
N LEU A 119 -3.78 7.84 -21.62
CA LEU A 119 -3.99 9.23 -21.23
C LEU A 119 -4.10 9.34 -19.70
N VAL A 120 -3.13 9.97 -19.05
CA VAL A 120 -3.17 10.30 -17.63
C VAL A 120 -3.92 11.62 -17.44
N TYR A 121 -5.09 11.56 -16.83
CA TYR A 121 -6.02 12.68 -16.75
C TYR A 121 -6.22 13.12 -15.29
N PRO A 122 -5.82 14.35 -14.90
CA PRO A 122 -6.12 14.88 -13.57
C PRO A 122 -7.63 15.07 -13.36
N TRP A 123 -8.19 14.33 -12.40
CA TRP A 123 -9.63 14.32 -12.11
C TRP A 123 -9.85 14.34 -10.60
N ALA A 124 -10.22 15.49 -10.04
CA ALA A 124 -10.36 15.71 -8.59
C ALA A 124 -11.55 14.97 -7.94
N HIS A 125 -12.55 14.53 -8.70
CA HIS A 125 -13.81 14.06 -8.12
C HIS A 125 -13.78 12.59 -7.62
N LEU A 126 -12.64 11.88 -7.70
CA LEU A 126 -12.54 10.50 -7.18
C LEU A 126 -12.20 10.46 -5.69
N SER A 127 -11.74 11.57 -5.10
CA SER A 127 -11.42 11.65 -3.67
C SER A 127 -12.02 12.89 -3.00
N LYS A 128 -12.33 12.74 -1.72
CA LYS A 128 -12.73 13.84 -0.82
C LYS A 128 -11.55 14.50 -0.12
N PHE A 129 -10.36 13.88 -0.18
CA PHE A 129 -9.14 14.28 0.55
C PHE A 129 -8.06 14.77 -0.41
N LEU A 130 -8.42 15.71 -1.29
CA LEU A 130 -7.53 16.23 -2.32
C LEU A 130 -6.36 17.00 -1.72
N SER A 131 -5.20 16.89 -2.37
CA SER A 131 -4.07 17.76 -2.03
C SER A 131 -4.29 19.17 -2.56
N ASN A 132 -3.96 20.16 -1.72
CA ASN A 132 -3.90 21.57 -2.09
C ASN A 132 -2.46 22.04 -2.36
N GLU A 133 -1.47 21.15 -2.25
CA GLU A 133 -0.08 21.49 -2.51
C GLU A 133 0.19 21.65 -4.01
N SER A 134 1.05 22.60 -4.38
CA SER A 134 1.39 22.86 -5.77
C SER A 134 2.03 21.64 -6.46
N ASN A 135 2.83 20.86 -5.73
CA ASN A 135 3.50 19.66 -6.25
C ASN A 135 2.52 18.55 -6.68
N ALA A 136 1.25 18.58 -6.29
CA ALA A 136 0.24 17.62 -6.75
C ALA A 136 0.08 17.64 -8.28
N MET A 137 0.32 18.79 -8.93
CA MET A 137 0.25 18.91 -10.39
C MET A 137 1.35 18.13 -11.11
N GLU A 138 2.45 17.77 -10.43
CA GLU A 138 3.57 17.02 -11.01
C GLU A 138 3.28 15.52 -11.14
N VAL A 139 2.34 14.98 -10.36
CA VAL A 139 2.09 13.53 -10.28
C VAL A 139 1.66 12.95 -11.63
N CYS A 140 0.69 13.57 -12.32
CA CYS A 140 0.21 13.07 -13.62
C CYS A 140 1.31 13.11 -14.72
N PRO A 141 2.05 14.22 -14.90
CA PRO A 141 3.22 14.25 -15.78
C PRO A 141 4.27 13.19 -15.43
N LYS A 142 4.59 12.99 -14.15
CA LYS A 142 5.57 11.99 -13.71
C LYS A 142 5.12 10.57 -14.05
N ILE A 143 3.84 10.25 -13.84
CA ILE A 143 3.26 8.94 -14.23
C ILE A 143 3.42 8.73 -15.75
N ALA A 144 3.05 9.72 -16.57
CA ALA A 144 3.17 9.61 -18.03
C ALA A 144 4.63 9.37 -18.45
N ASN A 145 5.57 10.16 -17.94
CA ASN A 145 7.00 10.02 -18.23
C ASN A 145 7.57 8.66 -17.80
N LEU A 146 7.10 8.09 -16.68
CA LEU A 146 7.52 6.76 -16.21
C LEU A 146 7.01 5.64 -17.12
N LEU A 147 5.80 5.77 -17.65
CA LEU A 147 5.23 4.84 -18.62
C LEU A 147 5.96 4.92 -19.97
N GLU A 148 6.28 6.14 -20.44
CA GLU A 148 7.08 6.34 -21.66
C GLU A 148 8.48 5.71 -21.54
N LYS A 149 9.14 5.85 -20.39
CA LYS A 149 10.44 5.20 -20.12
C LYS A 149 10.38 3.67 -20.19
N LYS A 150 9.20 3.07 -20.00
CA LYS A 150 8.94 1.63 -20.14
C LYS A 150 8.52 1.23 -21.57
N GLY A 151 8.52 2.17 -22.52
CA GLY A 151 8.13 1.92 -23.90
C GLY A 151 6.62 1.95 -24.16
N ILE A 152 5.83 2.47 -23.21
CA ILE A 152 4.38 2.60 -23.36
C ILE A 152 4.05 4.04 -23.76
N GLU A 153 3.39 4.25 -24.91
CA GLU A 153 3.03 5.59 -25.37
C GLU A 153 2.00 6.21 -24.41
N ALA A 154 2.39 7.25 -23.69
CA ALA A 154 1.57 7.89 -22.68
C ALA A 154 1.57 9.40 -22.83
N ARG A 155 0.40 10.03 -22.65
CA ARG A 155 0.23 11.48 -22.57
C ARG A 155 -0.45 11.85 -21.27
N PHE A 156 -0.40 13.12 -20.90
CA PHE A 156 -1.19 13.66 -19.79
C PHE A 156 -2.02 14.86 -20.22
N SER A 157 -3.11 15.12 -19.51
CA SER A 157 -3.91 16.34 -19.67
C SER A 157 -3.61 17.37 -18.55
N PRO A 158 -3.82 18.67 -18.78
CA PRO A 158 -3.34 19.68 -17.85
C PRO A 158 -4.14 19.75 -16.55
N PHE A 159 -3.41 19.93 -15.45
CA PHE A 159 -3.97 20.13 -14.11
C PHE A 159 -4.53 21.56 -13.95
N GLY A 160 -5.64 21.70 -13.20
CA GLY A 160 -6.19 23.01 -12.86
C GLY A 160 -7.02 23.69 -13.95
N TRP A 161 -7.45 22.94 -14.98
CA TRP A 161 -8.32 23.46 -16.05
C TRP A 161 -9.67 22.74 -16.08
N TYR A 162 -10.75 23.49 -16.31
CA TYR A 162 -11.99 22.96 -16.82
C TYR A 162 -11.76 22.45 -18.24
N LYS A 163 -12.22 21.23 -18.50
CA LYS A 163 -11.96 20.51 -19.74
C LYS A 163 -13.24 19.81 -20.18
N SER A 164 -13.62 19.96 -21.44
CA SER A 164 -14.60 19.06 -22.06
C SER A 164 -13.85 17.85 -22.61
N PHE A 165 -14.46 16.69 -22.54
CA PHE A 165 -13.85 15.47 -23.07
C PHE A 165 -14.91 14.55 -23.64
N LYS A 166 -14.51 13.75 -24.63
CA LYS A 166 -15.29 12.70 -25.25
C LYS A 166 -14.52 11.39 -25.14
N ILE A 167 -15.20 10.37 -24.64
CA ILE A 167 -14.70 9.00 -24.52
C ILE A 167 -15.75 8.06 -25.07
N ASN A 168 -15.31 6.91 -25.55
CA ASN A 168 -16.15 5.84 -26.04
C ASN A 168 -15.73 4.54 -25.33
N CYS A 169 -16.22 4.33 -24.10
CA CYS A 169 -15.90 3.13 -23.32
C CYS A 169 -16.28 1.88 -24.13
N ILE A 170 -15.32 0.97 -24.28
CA ILE A 170 -15.48 -0.23 -25.12
C ILE A 170 -16.52 -1.19 -24.52
N GLY A 171 -16.65 -1.20 -23.19
CA GLY A 171 -17.66 -1.98 -22.48
C GLY A 171 -17.40 -3.49 -22.41
N HIS A 172 -16.13 -3.92 -22.40
CA HIS A 172 -15.75 -5.31 -22.06
C HIS A 172 -15.60 -5.49 -20.54
N GLU A 173 -15.42 -6.73 -20.08
CA GLU A 173 -15.46 -7.17 -18.67
C GLU A 173 -14.49 -6.42 -17.76
N VAL A 174 -13.34 -6.03 -18.32
CA VAL A 174 -12.27 -5.30 -17.61
C VAL A 174 -12.08 -3.87 -18.15
N ALA A 175 -13.09 -3.29 -18.79
CA ALA A 175 -12.97 -1.96 -19.42
C ALA A 175 -12.99 -0.82 -18.40
N GLU A 176 -13.55 -1.06 -17.22
CA GLU A 176 -13.69 -0.08 -16.15
C GLU A 176 -13.09 -0.65 -14.87
N MET A 177 -12.11 0.06 -14.31
CA MET A 177 -11.39 -0.40 -13.12
C MET A 177 -11.13 0.76 -12.17
N PHE A 178 -11.49 0.60 -10.90
CA PHE A 178 -11.07 1.50 -9.85
C PHE A 178 -9.85 0.94 -9.12
N ARG A 179 -8.92 1.82 -8.75
CA ARG A 179 -7.70 1.50 -8.00
C ARG A 179 -7.48 2.51 -6.90
N ASP A 180 -7.18 2.00 -5.71
CA ASP A 180 -6.78 2.78 -4.55
C ASP A 180 -5.29 2.58 -4.30
N VAL A 181 -4.48 3.56 -4.74
CA VAL A 181 -3.03 3.52 -4.65
C VAL A 181 -2.61 4.16 -3.34
N LYS A 182 -2.19 3.31 -2.40
CA LYS A 182 -1.67 3.73 -1.10
C LYS A 182 -0.19 4.05 -1.21
N LEU A 183 0.21 5.23 -0.73
CA LEU A 183 1.61 5.58 -0.58
C LEU A 183 2.30 4.56 0.34
N GLY A 184 3.33 3.90 -0.17
CA GLY A 184 3.98 2.79 0.54
C GLY A 184 5.46 2.67 0.20
N ILE A 185 6.32 2.83 1.21
CA ILE A 185 7.76 2.57 1.09
C ILE A 185 7.95 1.06 1.23
N LYS A 186 8.50 0.42 0.20
CA LYS A 186 8.74 -1.03 0.20
C LYS A 186 9.83 -1.34 1.27
N PRO A 187 9.66 -2.37 2.13
CA PRO A 187 10.61 -2.67 3.21
C PRO A 187 12.06 -2.88 2.76
N GLU A 188 12.25 -3.37 1.52
CA GLU A 188 13.56 -3.64 0.91
C GLU A 188 14.39 -2.38 0.66
N GLU A 189 13.76 -1.22 0.45
CA GLU A 189 14.45 0.07 0.28
C GLU A 189 14.94 0.62 1.63
N GLN A 190 14.29 0.25 2.74
CA GLN A 190 14.62 0.77 4.08
C GLN A 190 15.84 0.08 4.72
N VAL A 191 15.97 -1.25 4.56
CA VAL A 191 17.06 -2.03 5.17
C VAL A 191 18.43 -1.67 4.61
N LYS A 192 18.50 -1.19 3.35
CA LYS A 192 19.78 -0.83 2.72
C LYS A 192 20.50 0.34 3.39
N ASN A 193 19.81 1.15 4.20
CA ASN A 193 20.35 2.38 4.77
C ASN A 193 20.43 2.39 6.31
N SER A 194 20.09 1.28 6.99
CA SER A 194 20.12 1.20 8.45
C SER A 194 21.42 0.59 8.98
N VAL A 195 22.06 1.24 9.95
CA VAL A 195 23.23 0.73 10.67
C VAL A 195 22.84 0.41 12.10
N PHE A 196 23.14 -0.82 12.55
CA PHE A 196 22.94 -1.20 13.95
C PHE A 196 24.14 -0.78 14.79
N LYS A 197 23.87 -0.21 15.96
CA LYS A 197 24.87 0.17 16.96
C LYS A 197 24.43 -0.26 18.34
N VAL A 198 25.39 -0.54 19.21
CA VAL A 198 25.15 -0.79 20.63
C VAL A 198 25.63 0.43 21.42
N ILE A 199 24.79 0.92 22.34
CA ILE A 199 25.14 2.04 23.20
C ILE A 199 25.23 1.52 24.64
N THR A 200 26.38 1.72 25.26
CA THR A 200 26.61 1.32 26.67
C THR A 200 26.00 2.36 27.64
N PRO A 201 25.81 2.02 28.93
CA PRO A 201 25.32 2.97 29.94
C PRO A 201 26.19 4.22 30.12
N SER A 202 27.47 4.17 29.75
CA SER A 202 28.37 5.32 29.76
C SER A 202 28.21 6.24 28.53
N GLY A 203 27.34 5.87 27.59
CA GLY A 203 27.13 6.59 26.33
C GLY A 203 28.15 6.21 25.23
N LYS A 204 29.03 5.23 25.46
CA LYS A 204 29.97 4.76 24.43
C LYS A 204 29.23 3.94 23.38
N GLU A 205 29.41 4.31 22.12
CA GLU A 205 28.94 3.56 20.95
C GLU A 205 29.91 2.41 20.61
N LEU A 206 29.37 1.22 20.45
CA LEU A 206 30.08 0.03 20.00
C LEU A 206 29.55 -0.38 18.63
N GLU A 207 30.46 -0.54 17.68
CA GLU A 207 30.13 -1.05 16.34
C GLU A 207 29.98 -2.58 16.37
N ILE A 208 28.92 -3.06 15.75
CA ILE A 208 28.70 -4.49 15.55
C ILE A 208 29.50 -4.92 14.33
N LYS A 209 30.45 -5.83 14.54
CA LYS A 209 31.21 -6.46 13.46
C LYS A 209 30.70 -7.88 13.25
N LEU A 210 30.54 -8.27 12.00
CA LEU A 210 30.19 -9.64 11.62
C LEU A 210 31.44 -10.34 11.09
N ASP A 211 31.57 -11.64 11.35
CA ASP A 211 32.56 -12.49 10.70
C ASP A 211 32.12 -12.90 9.27
N GLU A 212 32.97 -13.67 8.57
CA GLU A 212 32.69 -14.17 7.22
C GLU A 212 31.45 -15.10 7.15
N GLU A 213 30.99 -15.62 8.30
CA GLU A 213 29.84 -16.51 8.44
C GLU A 213 28.57 -15.78 8.93
N ASN A 214 28.57 -14.44 8.96
CA ASN A 214 27.51 -13.59 9.51
C ASN A 214 27.22 -13.79 11.02
N ASN A 215 28.17 -14.33 11.79
CA ASN A 215 28.07 -14.31 13.25
C ASN A 215 28.56 -12.98 13.81
N ILE A 216 27.95 -12.55 14.91
CA ILE A 216 28.34 -11.33 15.60
C ILE A 216 29.65 -11.59 16.35
N LEU A 217 30.68 -10.80 16.04
CA LEU A 217 31.91 -10.84 16.81
C LEU A 217 31.64 -10.36 18.25
N PRO A 218 32.35 -10.91 19.26
CA PRO A 218 32.21 -10.45 20.63
C PRO A 218 32.40 -8.93 20.74
N LEU A 219 31.48 -8.26 21.44
CA LEU A 219 31.62 -6.84 21.74
C LEU A 219 32.51 -6.70 22.97
N ASP A 220 33.63 -5.99 22.82
CA ASP A 220 34.47 -5.60 23.94
C ASP A 220 33.60 -4.87 24.98
N GLU A 221 33.72 -5.24 26.26
CA GLU A 221 32.96 -4.70 27.41
C GLU A 221 31.58 -5.31 27.71
N ILE A 222 31.03 -6.19 26.85
CA ILE A 222 29.72 -6.83 27.11
C ILE A 222 29.85 -8.36 27.11
N TYR A 223 29.89 -8.95 28.31
CA TYR A 223 30.03 -10.40 28.51
C TYR A 223 28.71 -11.10 28.91
N LEU A 224 27.58 -10.40 28.80
CA LEU A 224 26.28 -10.96 29.13
C LEU A 224 25.78 -11.84 27.98
N GLN A 225 25.74 -13.15 28.22
CA GLN A 225 25.23 -14.14 27.27
C GLN A 225 23.82 -13.78 26.77
N ASP A 226 22.95 -13.31 27.66
CA ASP A 226 21.57 -12.92 27.32
C ASP A 226 21.54 -11.74 26.34
N PHE A 227 22.45 -10.78 26.50
CA PHE A 227 22.56 -9.64 25.59
C PHE A 227 23.09 -10.08 24.22
N TYR A 228 24.05 -11.00 24.18
CA TYR A 228 24.53 -11.59 22.93
C TYR A 228 23.43 -12.37 22.20
N LEU A 229 22.61 -13.14 22.92
CA LEU A 229 21.46 -13.83 22.36
C LEU A 229 20.41 -12.84 21.82
N PHE A 230 20.16 -11.73 22.54
CA PHE A 230 19.28 -10.66 22.08
C PHE A 230 19.80 -10.02 20.79
N LEU A 231 21.08 -9.62 20.74
CA LEU A 231 21.69 -9.09 19.53
C LEU A 231 21.60 -10.07 18.36
N LYS A 232 21.85 -11.36 18.60
CA LYS A 232 21.71 -12.40 17.59
C LYS A 232 20.28 -12.51 17.07
N SER A 233 19.27 -12.33 17.93
CA SER A 233 17.86 -12.32 17.51
C SER A 233 17.50 -11.09 16.65
N GLU A 234 18.05 -9.91 16.98
CA GLU A 234 17.76 -8.67 16.26
C GLU A 234 18.49 -8.60 14.90
N LEU A 235 19.73 -9.09 14.86
CA LEU A 235 20.61 -9.02 13.68
C LEU A 235 20.54 -10.27 12.80
N GLY A 236 20.17 -11.42 13.38
CA GLY A 236 20.38 -12.74 12.81
C GLY A 236 19.11 -13.59 12.74
N SER A 237 18.90 -14.18 11.56
CA SER A 237 17.84 -15.12 11.20
C SER A 237 16.42 -14.58 11.35
N ARG A 238 15.93 -13.96 10.27
CA ARG A 238 14.52 -14.07 9.88
C ARG A 238 14.19 -15.57 9.84
N THR A 239 13.63 -16.10 10.92
CA THR A 239 12.85 -17.32 10.79
C THR A 239 11.73 -16.95 9.83
N VAL A 240 11.78 -17.55 8.65
CA VAL A 240 10.64 -17.59 7.74
C VAL A 240 9.45 -17.95 8.62
N ASP A 241 8.45 -17.07 8.68
CA ASP A 241 7.15 -17.37 9.26
C ASP A 241 6.61 -18.57 8.48
N LYS A 242 7.00 -19.78 8.89
CA LYS A 242 6.27 -21.00 8.60
C LYS A 242 4.91 -20.67 9.17
N ALA A 243 3.87 -20.57 8.34
CA ALA A 243 2.52 -20.14 8.70
C ALA A 243 1.80 -21.07 9.71
N ILE A 244 2.52 -21.50 10.73
CA ILE A 244 2.18 -22.36 11.85
C ILE A 244 1.89 -21.40 12.99
N GLU A 245 0.66 -21.45 13.51
CA GLU A 245 0.29 -20.67 14.69
C GLU A 245 1.23 -21.04 15.86
N PRO A 246 1.88 -20.07 16.51
CA PRO A 246 2.73 -20.35 17.66
C PRO A 246 1.97 -21.07 18.77
N ALA A 247 2.59 -22.10 19.36
CA ALA A 247 1.94 -22.96 20.37
C ALA A 247 1.41 -22.18 21.59
N HIS A 248 2.06 -21.06 21.94
CA HIS A 248 1.63 -20.22 23.06
C HIS A 248 0.24 -19.61 22.86
N ILE A 249 -0.23 -19.40 21.61
CA ILE A 249 -1.55 -18.81 21.35
C ILE A 249 -2.66 -19.75 21.84
N LYS A 250 -2.54 -21.05 21.59
CA LYS A 250 -3.50 -22.05 22.08
C LYS A 250 -3.55 -22.07 23.60
N VAL A 251 -2.38 -22.07 24.25
CA VAL A 251 -2.26 -22.08 25.71
C VAL A 251 -2.90 -20.82 26.32
N MET A 252 -2.65 -19.63 25.75
CA MET A 252 -3.23 -18.38 26.24
C MET A 252 -4.77 -18.36 26.14
N LYS A 253 -5.35 -19.00 25.12
CA LYS A 253 -6.81 -19.17 24.99
C LYS A 253 -7.36 -20.17 26.01
N GLU A 254 -6.69 -21.31 26.20
CA GLU A 254 -7.08 -22.34 27.17
C GLU A 254 -7.08 -21.82 28.61
N PHE A 255 -6.12 -20.97 28.97
CA PHE A 255 -6.06 -20.33 30.28
C PHE A 255 -6.99 -19.12 30.43
N GLU A 256 -7.76 -18.77 29.39
CA GLU A 256 -8.61 -17.58 29.35
C GLU A 256 -7.82 -16.31 29.68
N LEU A 257 -6.62 -16.15 29.10
CA LEU A 257 -5.86 -14.91 29.25
C LEU A 257 -6.33 -13.88 28.21
N LEU A 258 -6.42 -14.31 26.95
CA LEU A 258 -6.87 -13.49 25.85
C LEU A 258 -7.54 -14.35 24.77
N ASP A 259 -8.28 -13.70 23.89
CA ASP A 259 -8.91 -14.30 22.73
C ASP A 259 -9.01 -13.30 21.57
N VAL A 260 -9.33 -13.80 20.38
CA VAL A 260 -9.63 -12.98 19.21
C VAL A 260 -11.11 -12.61 19.25
N ASP A 261 -11.43 -11.33 19.11
CA ASP A 261 -12.80 -10.89 18.94
C ASP A 261 -13.21 -11.01 17.46
N LYS A 262 -14.30 -11.74 17.18
CA LYS A 262 -14.79 -11.94 15.80
C LYS A 262 -15.28 -10.65 15.15
N ASN A 263 -15.65 -9.65 15.95
CA ASN A 263 -16.12 -8.35 15.47
C ASN A 263 -14.99 -7.31 15.39
N SER A 264 -13.75 -7.71 15.68
CA SER A 264 -12.58 -6.83 15.63
C SER A 264 -11.61 -7.27 14.55
N ASP A 265 -10.78 -6.32 14.10
CA ASP A 265 -9.73 -6.60 13.14
C ASP A 265 -8.57 -7.38 13.78
N LYS A 266 -7.81 -8.10 12.95
CA LYS A 266 -6.74 -8.98 13.41
C LYS A 266 -5.67 -8.20 14.18
N GLY A 267 -5.30 -8.71 15.36
CA GLY A 267 -4.32 -8.08 16.24
C GLY A 267 -4.94 -7.22 17.35
N ILE A 268 -6.25 -6.94 17.28
CA ILE A 268 -6.98 -6.30 18.39
C ILE A 268 -7.61 -7.42 19.23
N LEU A 269 -6.98 -7.70 20.37
CA LEU A 269 -7.31 -8.85 21.21
C LEU A 269 -8.30 -8.48 22.32
N ARG A 270 -9.20 -9.42 22.63
CA ARG A 270 -10.05 -9.38 23.81
C ARG A 270 -9.29 -9.97 24.99
N TRP A 271 -9.08 -9.16 26.03
CA TRP A 271 -8.43 -9.60 27.26
C TRP A 271 -9.49 -9.99 28.30
N TYR A 272 -9.36 -11.18 28.87
CA TYR A 272 -10.17 -11.59 30.01
C TYR A 272 -9.51 -11.16 31.32
N THR A 273 -10.24 -11.25 32.43
CA THR A 273 -9.81 -10.74 33.74
C THR A 273 -8.40 -11.20 34.14
N LYS A 274 -8.10 -12.50 34.00
CA LYS A 274 -6.77 -13.07 34.33
C LYS A 274 -5.66 -12.41 33.51
N GLY A 275 -5.84 -12.39 32.18
CA GLY A 275 -4.87 -11.78 31.28
C GLY A 275 -4.73 -10.28 31.47
N MET A 276 -5.84 -9.57 31.75
CA MET A 276 -5.82 -8.12 32.01
C MET A 276 -5.04 -7.78 33.28
N ILE A 277 -5.23 -8.53 34.36
CA ILE A 277 -4.45 -8.37 35.61
C ILE A 277 -2.97 -8.64 35.33
N MET A 278 -2.63 -9.77 34.70
CA MET A 278 -1.24 -10.11 34.39
C MET A 278 -0.57 -9.05 33.51
N LYS A 279 -1.24 -8.63 32.44
CA LYS A 279 -0.77 -7.59 31.52
C LYS A 279 -0.49 -6.29 32.26
N ASN A 280 -1.42 -5.83 33.11
CA ASN A 280 -1.27 -4.58 33.83
C ASN A 280 -0.16 -4.65 34.88
N LEU A 281 -0.01 -5.78 35.59
CA LEU A 281 1.08 -5.95 36.55
C LEU A 281 2.46 -5.93 35.87
N ILE A 282 2.60 -6.63 34.73
CA ILE A 282 3.84 -6.62 33.95
C ILE A 282 4.12 -5.22 33.40
N LYS A 283 3.09 -4.54 32.86
CA LYS A 283 3.20 -3.17 32.36
C LYS A 283 3.69 -2.22 33.45
N ASN A 284 3.04 -2.22 34.61
CA ASN A 284 3.41 -1.35 35.72
C ASN A 284 4.84 -1.62 36.20
N PHE A 285 5.23 -2.89 36.32
CA PHE A 285 6.60 -3.24 36.69
C PHE A 285 7.62 -2.68 35.69
N ILE A 286 7.37 -2.82 34.38
CA ILE A 286 8.27 -2.28 33.35
C ILE A 286 8.30 -0.75 33.41
N GLU A 287 7.14 -0.12 33.56
CA GLU A 287 7.01 1.35 33.68
C GLU A 287 7.83 1.89 34.85
N ASP A 288 7.70 1.30 36.03
CA ASP A 288 8.47 1.70 37.22
C ASP A 288 9.98 1.62 36.94
N ARG A 289 10.44 0.52 36.33
CA ARG A 289 11.86 0.34 36.00
C ARG A 289 12.36 1.38 35.01
N VAL A 290 11.64 1.64 33.92
CA VAL A 290 12.12 2.61 32.90
C VAL A 290 12.09 4.04 33.42
N ILE A 291 11.15 4.39 34.31
CA ILE A 291 11.11 5.69 34.98
C ILE A 291 12.33 5.86 35.89
N ASP A 292 12.69 4.83 36.66
CA ASP A 292 13.90 4.85 37.51
C ASP A 292 15.17 5.05 36.66
N PHE A 293 15.18 4.57 35.41
CA PHE A 293 16.25 4.81 34.44
C PHE A 293 16.21 6.20 33.77
N GLY A 294 15.23 7.05 34.10
CA GLY A 294 15.10 8.41 33.59
C GLY A 294 14.19 8.57 32.38
N ALA A 295 13.41 7.55 32.01
CA ALA A 295 12.42 7.68 30.94
C ALA A 295 11.26 8.61 31.34
N ILE A 296 10.74 9.34 30.35
CA ILE A 296 9.56 10.19 30.52
C ILE A 296 8.33 9.43 30.02
N LEU A 297 7.35 9.23 30.90
CA LEU A 297 6.05 8.68 30.49
C LEU A 297 5.23 9.76 29.78
N ILE A 298 4.79 9.45 28.55
CA ILE A 298 3.91 10.30 27.76
C ILE A 298 2.70 9.50 27.30
N GLU A 299 1.51 10.08 27.51
CA GLU A 299 0.30 9.61 26.83
C GLU A 299 0.09 10.47 25.59
N THR A 300 0.11 9.84 24.43
CA THR A 300 -0.05 10.53 23.14
C THR A 300 -1.43 10.24 22.55
N PRO A 301 -2.02 11.19 21.78
CA PRO A 301 -3.33 11.02 21.17
C PRO A 301 -3.51 9.69 20.42
N ILE A 302 -4.75 9.18 20.40
CA ILE A 302 -5.09 7.93 19.70
C ILE A 302 -5.19 8.11 18.19
N MET A 303 -5.42 9.34 17.71
CA MET A 303 -5.54 9.64 16.29
C MET A 303 -4.85 10.95 15.94
N TYR A 304 -4.31 11.02 14.72
CA TYR A 304 -3.50 12.15 14.25
C TYR A 304 -3.95 12.66 12.89
N THR A 305 -3.73 13.95 12.65
CA THR A 305 -3.94 14.54 11.32
C THR A 305 -2.87 14.04 10.34
N VAL A 306 -3.23 13.91 9.07
CA VAL A 306 -2.31 13.50 7.99
C VAL A 306 -1.80 14.66 7.14
N LYS A 307 -2.10 15.89 7.58
CA LYS A 307 -1.57 17.11 6.95
C LYS A 307 -0.10 17.35 7.27
N ASN A 308 0.45 16.72 8.29
CA ASN A 308 1.87 16.82 8.64
C ASN A 308 2.67 15.76 7.87
N LYS A 309 3.63 16.21 7.06
CA LYS A 309 4.50 15.36 6.23
C LYS A 309 5.27 14.30 7.04
N LYS A 310 5.67 14.57 8.28
CA LYS A 310 6.36 13.59 9.14
C LYS A 310 5.46 12.40 9.49
N LEU A 311 4.19 12.68 9.78
CA LEU A 311 3.20 11.64 10.10
C LEU A 311 2.85 10.82 8.85
N THR A 312 2.71 11.50 7.71
CA THR A 312 2.52 10.83 6.41
C THR A 312 3.69 9.91 6.07
N ALA A 313 4.94 10.34 6.32
CA ALA A 313 6.12 9.50 6.16
C ALA A 313 6.03 8.20 6.95
N GLN A 314 5.58 8.27 8.20
CA GLN A 314 5.40 7.11 9.06
C GLN A 314 4.35 6.15 8.48
N THR A 315 3.21 6.68 8.03
CA THR A 315 2.16 5.85 7.41
C THR A 315 2.63 5.16 6.13
N ALA A 316 3.48 5.84 5.35
CA ALA A 316 4.06 5.28 4.14
C ALA A 316 4.99 4.10 4.45
N ARG A 317 5.63 4.05 5.64
CA ARG A 317 6.44 2.90 6.08
C ARG A 317 5.60 1.69 6.49
N PHE A 318 4.35 1.92 6.90
CA PHE A 318 3.43 0.88 7.37
C PHE A 318 2.09 0.88 6.61
N PRO A 319 2.11 0.69 5.27
CA PRO A 319 0.93 0.86 4.43
C PRO A 319 -0.15 -0.21 4.67
N ALA A 320 0.23 -1.38 5.21
CA ALA A 320 -0.64 -2.54 5.36
C ALA A 320 -1.49 -2.56 6.65
N ARG A 321 -1.22 -1.69 7.65
CA ARG A 321 -1.86 -1.76 8.99
C ARG A 321 -2.42 -0.42 9.51
N SER A 322 -2.64 0.54 8.63
CA SER A 322 -3.12 1.87 9.02
C SER A 322 -4.65 1.97 8.95
N TYR A 323 -5.29 2.38 10.05
CA TYR A 323 -6.72 2.70 10.09
C TYR A 323 -6.94 4.17 9.75
N TRP A 324 -7.88 4.43 8.86
CA TRP A 324 -8.25 5.78 8.45
C TRP A 324 -9.64 6.11 8.98
N LEU A 325 -9.73 7.18 9.77
CA LEU A 325 -10.97 7.65 10.35
C LEU A 325 -11.39 8.96 9.65
N GLU A 326 -12.58 8.98 9.08
CA GLU A 326 -13.18 10.20 8.57
C GLU A 326 -14.05 10.85 9.66
N SER A 327 -13.80 12.13 9.94
CA SER A 327 -14.62 12.92 10.86
C SER A 327 -14.90 14.29 10.25
N GLY A 328 -16.16 14.47 9.83
CA GLY A 328 -16.60 15.64 9.07
C GLY A 328 -15.86 15.76 7.73
N LYS A 329 -15.14 16.86 7.54
CA LYS A 329 -14.32 17.12 6.33
C LYS A 329 -12.85 16.70 6.50
N ASN A 330 -12.49 16.15 7.65
CA ASN A 330 -11.12 15.78 7.98
C ASN A 330 -10.96 14.27 8.00
N ARG A 331 -9.74 13.83 7.70
CA ARG A 331 -9.30 12.45 7.81
C ARG A 331 -8.15 12.38 8.81
N PHE A 332 -8.20 11.33 9.63
CA PHE A 332 -7.24 11.06 10.68
C PHE A 332 -6.67 9.66 10.51
N LEU A 333 -5.42 9.50 10.90
CA LEU A 333 -4.82 8.20 11.13
C LEU A 333 -5.19 7.75 12.55
N LEU A 334 -5.78 6.57 12.70
CA LEU A 334 -6.01 5.96 13.99
C LEU A 334 -4.84 5.02 14.32
N ARG A 335 -4.23 5.24 15.49
CA ARG A 335 -3.11 4.45 15.99
C ARG A 335 -3.55 2.99 16.19
N TYR A 336 -2.76 2.05 15.67
CA TYR A 336 -2.97 0.62 15.93
C TYR A 336 -2.13 0.14 17.12
N ALA A 337 -2.48 -1.01 17.69
CA ALA A 337 -1.93 -1.50 18.97
C ALA A 337 -0.40 -1.75 18.99
N SER A 338 0.24 -1.80 17.83
CA SER A 338 1.68 -2.05 17.67
C SER A 338 2.37 -0.92 16.89
N ASP A 339 1.81 0.28 16.93
CA ASP A 339 2.45 1.47 16.34
C ASP A 339 3.65 1.88 17.21
N PHE A 340 4.81 2.04 16.57
CA PHE A 340 6.09 2.37 17.21
C PHE A 340 6.20 3.83 17.70
N LEU A 341 5.12 4.61 17.60
CA LEU A 341 5.00 5.99 18.09
C LEU A 341 6.11 6.90 17.55
N LEU A 342 5.92 7.51 16.37
CA LEU A 342 6.78 8.60 15.90
C LEU A 342 5.97 9.89 15.88
N PHE A 343 5.98 10.61 17.00
CA PHE A 343 5.26 11.87 17.13
C PHE A 343 6.21 13.00 17.49
N ASP A 344 5.91 14.20 16.99
CA ASP A 344 6.69 15.40 17.27
C ASP A 344 6.77 15.61 18.79
N LEU A 345 7.95 15.33 19.34
CA LEU A 345 8.35 15.71 20.69
C LEU A 345 9.25 16.93 20.52
N PHE A 346 8.68 18.10 20.80
CA PHE A 346 9.27 19.45 20.73
C PHE A 346 9.53 20.00 19.33
#